data_AF-A0A1J4Z9J2-F1
#
_entry.id   AF-A0A1J4Z9J2-F1
#
_cell.length_a   1.000
_cell.length_b   1.000
_cell.length_c   1.000
_cell.angle_alpha   90.00
_cell.angle_beta   90.00
_cell.angle_gamma   90.00
#
_symmetry.space_group_name_H-M   'P 1'
#
loop_
_entity.id
_entity.type
_entity.pdbx_description
1 polymer ?
#
loop_
_entity_poly.entity_id
_entity_poly.type
_entity_poly.pdbx_seq_one_letter_code
_entity_poly.pdbx_strand_id
1 'polypeptide(L)'
;MTLNTELKNWVNECAKLCKPDKIVWIDGSLREKELLENEAASKGEITRLNDKKLPGCFYHRTAINDVARTENLTFICTSKKEDAGPNNNWMAPADAYKKAGEIFSGSMKGRTMYVIPFSMGPVGSPFSKIGVELTDSIYVVLNMRIMTRMGSAVLKELEKSNATFTKCLHSKAEFDIKKRLILHFPEDNAIWSVGSGYGGNVLLGKKCLALRIASHIAKTEGWMAEHMLIMGIEEPNGRIGYVAAAFPSACGKTNLAMLIPPEGLRKKGYRIWTVGDDIAWMRVDTDGQLWAINPEAGFFGVAPGTNSKSNSNAVKTVQKNTIFTNVLLKPDMTVWWEDGDGPVPKEGTDWQGRPWKPGLKDKDGNIIKGAHPNSRFTAPMSQCPTASFRIEHHHGVPIAAVIFGGRRAHLMPLVYQSFNWQHGVYVGATMASERTAAQFGKQGEVRRDPMAMLPFCGYNMADYFGHWLGMGKKMLPAPKIFHVNWFRTDDKGKFLWPGYGENLRVLEWILARCRGEVGAKETPIGYIPNPEDIDKKGLDITKAAIDKLLSINVDNWKEELKGHKEFFLEFGERLPKEIWEEYEALAKRLKI
;
A
#
# COMPACT_ATOMS: atom_id res chain seq x y z
N MET A 1 24.05 12.84 -19.65
CA MET A 1 23.03 13.87 -19.91
C MET A 1 21.98 13.26 -20.83
N THR A 2 20.69 13.41 -20.53
CA THR A 2 19.60 12.86 -21.37
C THR A 2 19.53 13.54 -22.74
N LEU A 3 18.91 12.91 -23.73
CA LEU A 3 18.55 13.51 -25.02
C LEU A 3 17.12 14.06 -25.05
N ASN A 4 16.27 13.73 -24.06
CA ASN A 4 14.88 14.19 -24.00
C ASN A 4 14.78 15.70 -23.68
N THR A 5 14.28 16.48 -24.64
CA THR A 5 14.19 17.95 -24.54
C THR A 5 13.13 18.42 -23.56
N GLU A 6 11.97 17.74 -23.47
CA GLU A 6 10.92 18.09 -22.51
C GLU A 6 11.44 17.97 -21.07
N LEU A 7 12.12 16.86 -20.77
CA LEU A 7 12.72 16.61 -19.47
C LEU A 7 13.78 17.66 -19.13
N LYS A 8 14.67 18.01 -20.07
CA LYS A 8 15.66 19.08 -19.85
C LYS A 8 15.00 20.42 -19.51
N ASN A 9 13.98 20.80 -20.28
CA ASN A 9 13.30 22.08 -20.09
C ASN A 9 12.61 22.12 -18.72
N TRP A 10 11.90 21.06 -18.35
CA TRP A 10 11.24 20.96 -17.06
C TRP A 10 12.23 20.98 -15.88
N VAL A 11 13.37 20.27 -15.98
CA VAL A 11 14.44 20.34 -14.96
C VAL A 11 14.98 21.76 -14.83
N ASN A 12 15.23 22.44 -15.95
CA ASN A 12 15.71 23.82 -15.94
C ASN A 12 14.68 24.81 -15.34
N GLU A 13 13.40 24.64 -15.64
CA GLU A 13 12.32 25.42 -15.03
C GLU A 13 12.26 25.23 -13.51
N CYS A 14 12.29 23.98 -13.05
CA CYS A 14 12.30 23.66 -11.63
C CYS A 14 13.57 24.19 -10.93
N ALA A 15 14.73 24.12 -11.59
CA ALA A 15 15.97 24.67 -11.07
C ALA A 15 15.93 26.20 -10.95
N LYS A 16 15.32 26.92 -11.92
CA LYS A 16 15.12 28.37 -11.82
C LYS A 16 14.21 28.75 -10.64
N LEU A 17 13.15 27.96 -10.41
CA LEU A 17 12.26 28.14 -9.28
C LEU A 17 12.98 27.87 -7.94
N CYS A 18 13.59 26.69 -7.81
CA CYS A 18 14.12 26.19 -6.54
C CYS A 18 15.53 26.74 -6.19
N LYS A 19 16.29 27.20 -7.19
CA LYS A 19 17.65 27.75 -7.09
C LYS A 19 18.66 26.83 -6.36
N PRO A 20 18.85 25.57 -6.80
CA PRO A 20 19.87 24.68 -6.25
C PRO A 20 21.29 25.15 -6.61
N ASP A 21 22.28 24.78 -5.80
CA ASP A 21 23.70 25.08 -6.06
C ASP A 21 24.27 24.19 -7.17
N LYS A 22 23.77 22.95 -7.25
CA LYS A 22 24.16 21.96 -8.26
C LYS A 22 23.00 21.04 -8.62
N ILE A 23 23.01 20.54 -9.85
CA ILE A 23 22.07 19.54 -10.34
C ILE A 23 22.84 18.23 -10.57
N VAL A 24 22.35 17.13 -9.99
CA VAL A 24 22.97 15.79 -10.11
C VAL A 24 21.95 14.83 -10.70
N TRP A 25 22.32 14.16 -11.78
CA TRP A 25 21.47 13.15 -12.43
C TRP A 25 21.79 11.78 -11.85
N ILE A 26 20.76 11.12 -11.31
CA ILE A 26 20.91 9.82 -10.68
C ILE A 26 20.95 8.73 -11.76
N ASP A 27 22.06 8.01 -11.83
CA ASP A 27 22.34 7.01 -12.85
C ASP A 27 21.99 5.57 -12.43
N GLY A 28 21.80 5.34 -11.12
CA GLY A 28 21.43 4.05 -10.53
C GLY A 28 22.60 3.08 -10.30
N SER A 29 23.85 3.49 -10.58
CA SER A 29 25.06 2.68 -10.46
C SER A 29 25.45 2.39 -9.01
N LEU A 30 26.23 1.32 -8.79
CA LEU A 30 26.76 0.99 -7.47
C LEU A 30 27.75 2.05 -6.96
N ARG A 31 28.58 2.60 -7.85
CA ARG A 31 29.51 3.68 -7.50
C ARG A 31 28.77 4.92 -6.99
N GLU A 32 27.71 5.33 -7.69
CA GLU A 32 26.85 6.43 -7.23
C GLU A 32 26.23 6.13 -5.87
N LYS A 33 25.80 4.87 -5.64
CA LYS A 33 25.28 4.41 -4.34
C LYS A 33 26.22 4.76 -3.21
N GLU A 34 27.46 4.28 -3.34
CA GLU A 34 28.47 4.34 -2.30
C GLU A 34 28.86 5.79 -2.01
N LEU A 35 28.97 6.62 -3.05
CA LEU A 35 29.24 8.05 -2.91
C LEU A 35 28.13 8.77 -2.13
N LEU A 36 26.86 8.53 -2.50
CA LEU A 36 25.72 9.15 -1.81
C LEU A 36 25.55 8.66 -0.37
N GLU A 37 25.76 7.37 -0.12
CA GLU A 37 25.73 6.80 1.23
C GLU A 37 26.85 7.38 2.11
N ASN A 38 28.06 7.51 1.58
CA ASN A 38 29.19 8.13 2.28
C ASN A 38 28.94 9.61 2.56
N GLU A 39 28.40 10.36 1.59
CA GLU A 39 28.02 11.77 1.77
C GLU A 39 26.93 11.94 2.82
N ALA A 40 25.87 11.14 2.77
CA ALA A 40 24.77 11.21 3.74
C ALA A 40 25.23 10.81 5.14
N ALA A 41 26.10 9.80 5.25
CA ALA A 41 26.66 9.38 6.53
C ALA A 41 27.59 10.43 7.14
N SER A 42 28.47 11.05 6.35
CA SER A 42 29.40 12.08 6.85
C SER A 42 28.68 13.36 7.29
N LYS A 43 27.55 13.68 6.67
CA LYS A 43 26.68 14.80 7.04
C LYS A 43 25.71 14.49 8.19
N GLY A 44 25.67 13.24 8.67
CA GLY A 44 24.75 12.80 9.72
C GLY A 44 23.28 12.69 9.29
N GLU A 45 22.99 12.72 7.98
CA GLU A 45 21.63 12.50 7.45
C GLU A 45 21.19 11.04 7.66
N ILE A 46 22.14 10.11 7.54
CA ILE A 46 21.96 8.69 7.89
C ILE A 46 23.11 8.23 8.78
N THR A 47 22.91 7.11 9.48
CA THR A 47 23.91 6.48 10.33
C THR A 47 24.13 5.04 9.89
N ARG A 48 25.38 4.65 9.65
CA ARG A 48 25.73 3.25 9.35
C ARG A 48 25.44 2.37 10.57
N LEU A 49 24.74 1.26 10.35
CA LEU A 49 24.49 0.28 11.39
C LEU A 49 25.64 -0.74 11.49
N ASN A 50 25.57 -1.62 12.48
CA ASN A 50 26.58 -2.64 12.73
C ASN A 50 26.70 -3.61 11.55
N ASP A 51 27.75 -3.49 10.76
CA ASP A 51 27.90 -4.21 9.50
C ASP A 51 27.98 -5.75 9.67
N LYS A 52 28.46 -6.24 10.82
CA LYS A 52 28.48 -7.69 11.11
C LYS A 52 27.08 -8.27 11.37
N LYS A 53 26.15 -7.46 11.88
CA LYS A 53 24.79 -7.90 12.27
C LYS A 53 23.70 -7.45 11.29
N LEU A 54 23.89 -6.30 10.66
CA LEU A 54 22.96 -5.63 9.74
C LEU A 54 23.75 -5.05 8.54
N PRO A 55 24.38 -5.92 7.71
CA PRO A 55 25.28 -5.48 6.66
C PRO A 55 24.60 -4.55 5.65
N GLY A 56 25.27 -3.45 5.32
CA GLY A 56 24.75 -2.43 4.40
C GLY A 56 23.48 -1.72 4.88
N CYS A 57 23.07 -1.86 6.15
CA CYS A 57 21.91 -1.17 6.70
C CYS A 57 22.27 0.21 7.24
N PHE A 58 21.28 1.11 7.17
CA PHE A 58 21.37 2.47 7.66
C PHE A 58 20.20 2.81 8.58
N TYR A 59 20.44 3.75 9.48
CA TYR A 59 19.43 4.37 10.32
C TYR A 59 19.22 5.82 9.90
N HIS A 60 17.96 6.24 9.84
CA HIS A 60 17.55 7.61 9.61
C HIS A 60 16.59 8.05 10.72
N ARG A 61 16.70 9.31 11.13
CA ARG A 61 15.79 9.94 12.07
C ARG A 61 15.18 11.18 11.42
N THR A 62 13.86 11.29 11.47
CA THR A 62 13.17 12.43 10.87
C THR A 62 12.94 13.54 11.88
N ALA A 63 12.48 14.69 11.41
CA ALA A 63 12.00 15.74 12.29
C ALA A 63 10.79 15.25 13.11
N ILE A 64 10.69 15.66 14.37
CA ILE A 64 9.65 15.20 15.31
C ILE A 64 8.24 15.55 14.81
N ASN A 65 8.10 16.64 14.05
CA ASN A 65 6.85 17.09 13.44
C ASN A 65 6.57 16.47 12.05
N ASP A 66 7.35 15.47 11.63
CA ASP A 66 7.25 14.86 10.31
C ASP A 66 7.51 13.35 10.36
N VAL A 67 6.50 12.62 10.85
CA VAL A 67 6.59 11.19 11.21
C VAL A 67 5.49 10.33 10.58
N ALA A 68 4.62 10.94 9.78
CA ALA A 68 3.48 10.30 9.14
C ALA A 68 3.01 11.09 7.92
N ARG A 69 2.16 10.46 7.11
CA ARG A 69 1.45 11.16 6.04
C ARG A 69 0.47 12.16 6.64
N THR A 70 0.35 13.33 6.03
CA THR A 70 -0.56 14.39 6.45
C THR A 70 -1.75 14.46 5.50
N GLU A 71 -2.79 13.64 5.77
CA GLU A 71 -3.97 13.52 4.89
C GLU A 71 -4.68 14.87 4.69
N ASN A 72 -4.79 15.67 5.75
CA ASN A 72 -5.38 17.02 5.71
C ASN A 72 -4.56 18.05 4.91
N LEU A 73 -3.31 17.74 4.56
CA LEU A 73 -2.43 18.59 3.73
C LEU A 73 -2.16 17.94 2.36
N THR A 74 -2.92 16.90 2.02
CA THR A 74 -2.85 16.18 0.75
C THR A 74 -4.04 16.57 -0.11
N PHE A 75 -3.79 17.04 -1.34
CA PHE A 75 -4.82 17.58 -2.23
C PHE A 75 -4.80 16.90 -3.60
N ILE A 76 -6.00 16.82 -4.18
CA ILE A 76 -6.23 16.51 -5.59
C ILE A 76 -6.68 17.81 -6.28
N CYS A 77 -5.90 18.27 -7.24
CA CYS A 77 -6.07 19.53 -7.94
C CYS A 77 -6.54 19.26 -9.37
N THR A 78 -7.83 18.98 -9.53
CA THR A 78 -8.53 18.89 -10.82
C THR A 78 -9.09 20.25 -11.21
N SER A 79 -9.32 20.48 -12.51
CA SER A 79 -9.93 21.72 -13.03
C SER A 79 -11.28 22.03 -12.36
N LYS A 80 -12.07 20.99 -12.08
CA LYS A 80 -13.37 21.07 -11.38
C LYS A 80 -13.31 20.40 -10.02
N LYS A 81 -13.96 20.99 -9.01
CA LYS A 81 -13.97 20.48 -7.63
C LYS A 81 -14.68 19.12 -7.53
N GLU A 82 -15.77 18.96 -8.27
CA GLU A 82 -16.56 17.74 -8.32
C GLU A 82 -15.79 16.54 -8.86
N ASP A 83 -14.75 16.75 -9.67
CA ASP A 83 -13.92 15.68 -10.24
C ASP A 83 -12.89 15.13 -9.24
N ALA A 84 -12.56 15.88 -8.20
CA ALA A 84 -11.86 15.31 -7.04
C ALA A 84 -12.83 14.51 -6.15
N GLY A 85 -14.08 14.95 -6.05
CA GLY A 85 -15.14 14.27 -5.31
C GLY A 85 -15.13 14.50 -3.80
N PRO A 86 -16.18 14.02 -3.09
CA PRO A 86 -16.32 14.23 -1.64
C PRO A 86 -15.24 13.51 -0.83
N ASN A 87 -14.57 12.51 -1.41
CA ASN A 87 -13.52 11.72 -0.77
C ASN A 87 -12.14 12.42 -0.71
N ASN A 88 -11.95 13.56 -1.40
CA ASN A 88 -10.66 14.22 -1.54
C ASN A 88 -10.68 15.68 -1.05
N ASN A 89 -9.56 16.14 -0.49
CA ASN A 89 -9.35 17.58 -0.34
C ASN A 89 -9.02 18.17 -1.72
N TRP A 90 -9.75 19.22 -2.10
CA TRP A 90 -9.57 19.88 -3.39
C TRP A 90 -9.01 21.29 -3.19
N MET A 91 -8.15 21.71 -4.11
CA MET A 91 -7.68 23.08 -4.27
C MET A 91 -7.60 23.37 -5.76
N ALA A 92 -8.04 24.56 -6.18
CA ALA A 92 -7.94 24.97 -7.58
C ALA A 92 -6.48 24.86 -8.06
N PRO A 93 -6.22 24.30 -9.26
CA PRO A 93 -4.85 24.08 -9.72
C PRO A 93 -3.99 25.34 -9.72
N ALA A 94 -4.54 26.48 -10.16
CA ALA A 94 -3.83 27.76 -10.18
C ALA A 94 -3.42 28.23 -8.77
N ASP A 95 -4.32 28.11 -7.79
CA ASP A 95 -4.03 28.47 -6.40
C ASP A 95 -2.99 27.52 -5.78
N ALA A 96 -3.09 26.23 -6.10
CA ALA A 96 -2.16 25.21 -5.63
C ALA A 96 -0.74 25.44 -6.17
N TYR A 97 -0.58 25.67 -7.48
CA TYR A 97 0.70 26.03 -8.08
C TYR A 97 1.27 27.33 -7.53
N LYS A 98 0.43 28.36 -7.36
CA LYS A 98 0.87 29.64 -6.78
C LYS A 98 1.39 29.44 -5.36
N LYS A 99 0.57 28.85 -4.49
CA LYS A 99 0.89 28.66 -3.07
C LYS A 99 2.13 27.79 -2.88
N ALA A 100 2.24 26.67 -3.59
CA ALA A 100 3.42 25.83 -3.52
C ALA A 100 4.65 26.48 -4.17
N GLY A 101 4.47 27.19 -5.29
CA GLY A 101 5.54 27.92 -5.98
C GLY A 101 6.21 28.97 -5.10
N GLU A 102 5.43 29.70 -4.29
CA GLU A 102 5.95 30.63 -3.29
C GLU A 102 6.86 29.94 -2.26
N ILE A 103 6.51 28.72 -1.83
CA ILE A 103 7.31 27.93 -0.88
C ILE A 103 8.54 27.30 -1.56
N PHE A 104 8.41 26.85 -2.80
CA PHE A 104 9.51 26.28 -3.58
C PHE A 104 10.56 27.32 -3.99
N SER A 105 10.16 28.59 -4.14
CA SER A 105 11.02 29.67 -4.59
C SER A 105 12.29 29.79 -3.73
N GLY A 106 13.44 29.42 -4.31
CA GLY A 106 14.72 29.42 -3.62
C GLY A 106 14.88 28.36 -2.51
N SER A 107 13.96 27.40 -2.39
CA SER A 107 13.95 26.39 -1.32
C SER A 107 15.18 25.45 -1.32
N MET A 108 15.90 25.36 -2.44
CA MET A 108 17.07 24.50 -2.60
C MET A 108 18.40 25.25 -2.60
N LYS A 109 18.43 26.55 -2.27
CA LYS A 109 19.69 27.28 -2.09
C LYS A 109 20.59 26.59 -1.05
N GLY A 110 21.87 26.43 -1.35
CA GLY A 110 22.79 25.69 -0.47
C GLY A 110 22.67 24.16 -0.60
N ARG A 111 21.81 23.65 -1.50
CA ARG A 111 21.50 22.23 -1.65
C ARG A 111 21.66 21.76 -3.09
N THR A 112 21.74 20.45 -3.23
CA THR A 112 21.75 19.76 -4.52
C THR A 112 20.35 19.45 -4.95
N MET A 113 20.00 19.67 -6.21
CA MET A 113 18.83 19.07 -6.82
C MET A 113 19.24 17.75 -7.47
N TYR A 114 18.71 16.64 -6.95
CA TYR A 114 18.85 15.32 -7.54
C TYR A 114 17.72 15.08 -8.54
N VAL A 115 18.07 14.62 -9.74
CA VAL A 115 17.14 14.20 -10.79
C VAL A 115 17.07 12.68 -10.77
N ILE A 116 15.96 12.11 -10.29
CA ILE A 116 15.75 10.67 -10.14
C ILE A 116 14.79 10.19 -11.23
N PRO A 117 15.28 9.69 -12.38
CA PRO A 117 14.43 8.98 -13.34
C PRO A 117 14.09 7.60 -12.80
N PHE A 118 12.81 7.24 -12.73
CA PHE A 118 12.38 5.95 -12.22
C PHE A 118 11.21 5.34 -12.99
N SER A 119 11.14 4.02 -13.00
CA SER A 119 10.04 3.24 -13.55
C SER A 119 9.26 2.58 -12.43
N MET A 120 7.95 2.77 -12.47
CA MET A 120 6.97 2.04 -11.69
C MET A 120 6.56 0.82 -12.51
N GLY A 121 7.02 -0.36 -12.07
CA GLY A 121 6.96 -1.62 -12.81
C GLY A 121 8.26 -1.98 -13.53
N PRO A 122 8.33 -3.17 -14.16
CA PRO A 122 9.51 -3.58 -14.92
C PRO A 122 9.84 -2.58 -16.04
N VAL A 123 11.11 -2.24 -16.24
CA VAL A 123 11.49 -1.22 -17.22
C VAL A 123 11.12 -1.66 -18.64
N GLY A 124 10.45 -0.78 -19.39
CA GLY A 124 9.99 -1.04 -20.76
C GLY A 124 8.72 -1.89 -20.86
N SER A 125 8.13 -2.31 -19.73
CA SER A 125 6.87 -3.06 -19.77
C SER A 125 5.67 -2.18 -20.18
N PRO A 126 4.71 -2.71 -20.96
CA PRO A 126 3.50 -1.98 -21.32
C PRO A 126 2.62 -1.66 -20.10
N PHE A 127 2.86 -2.35 -18.97
CA PHE A 127 2.13 -2.11 -17.74
C PHE A 127 2.77 -1.01 -16.90
N SER A 128 4.00 -0.62 -17.21
CA SER A 128 4.81 0.30 -16.43
C SER A 128 4.56 1.77 -16.79
N LYS A 129 4.95 2.66 -15.89
CA LYS A 129 4.94 4.11 -16.12
C LYS A 129 6.26 4.70 -15.64
N ILE A 130 6.69 5.76 -16.30
CA ILE A 130 7.92 6.48 -15.96
C ILE A 130 7.54 7.73 -15.16
N GLY A 131 8.29 7.97 -14.08
CA GLY A 131 8.28 9.22 -13.36
C GLY A 131 9.70 9.80 -13.30
N VAL A 132 9.79 11.11 -13.11
CA VAL A 132 11.05 11.76 -12.74
C VAL A 132 10.82 12.59 -11.50
N GLU A 133 11.57 12.29 -10.44
CA GLU A 133 11.52 13.00 -9.17
C GLU A 133 12.72 13.94 -9.02
N LEU A 134 12.43 15.23 -8.81
CA LEU A 134 13.39 16.25 -8.45
C LEU A 134 13.35 16.45 -6.94
N THR A 135 14.47 16.27 -6.24
CA THR A 135 14.52 16.38 -4.78
C THR A 135 15.83 16.98 -4.28
N ASP A 136 15.79 17.64 -3.13
CA ASP A 136 16.97 18.12 -2.38
C ASP A 136 17.39 17.21 -1.20
N SER A 137 16.96 15.95 -1.22
CA SER A 137 17.14 15.00 -0.11
C SER A 137 17.84 13.73 -0.55
N ILE A 138 19.03 13.45 0.00
CA ILE A 138 19.76 12.20 -0.29
C ILE A 138 18.99 11.01 0.29
N TYR A 139 18.37 11.17 1.47
CA TYR A 139 17.47 10.16 2.03
C TYR A 139 16.39 9.71 1.03
N VAL A 140 15.81 10.65 0.27
CA VAL A 140 14.81 10.33 -0.76
C VAL A 140 15.45 9.53 -1.89
N VAL A 141 16.61 9.95 -2.41
CA VAL A 141 17.34 9.22 -3.47
C VAL A 141 17.61 7.77 -3.05
N LEU A 142 18.13 7.56 -1.82
CA LEU A 142 18.48 6.24 -1.31
C LEU A 142 17.25 5.34 -1.11
N ASN A 143 16.12 5.89 -0.68
CA ASN A 143 14.88 5.12 -0.57
C ASN A 143 14.25 4.84 -1.93
N MET A 144 14.23 5.81 -2.84
CA MET A 144 13.71 5.62 -4.21
C MET A 144 14.49 4.56 -4.98
N ARG A 145 15.81 4.44 -4.72
CA ARG A 145 16.63 3.33 -5.22
C ARG A 145 16.11 1.95 -4.83
N ILE A 146 15.60 1.82 -3.62
CA ILE A 146 15.07 0.55 -3.11
C ILE A 146 13.63 0.37 -3.60
N MET A 147 12.84 1.43 -3.59
CA MET A 147 11.41 1.38 -3.85
C MET A 147 11.04 1.34 -5.33
N THR A 148 11.94 1.73 -6.23
CA THR A 148 11.66 1.81 -7.68
C THR A 148 12.82 1.25 -8.49
N ARG A 149 12.59 1.01 -9.78
CA ARG A 149 13.68 0.78 -10.74
C ARG A 149 14.12 2.14 -11.25
N MET A 150 15.30 2.61 -10.83
CA MET A 150 15.75 3.97 -11.14
C MET A 150 17.04 4.02 -11.98
N GLY A 151 17.28 5.16 -12.62
CA GLY A 151 18.55 5.51 -13.24
C GLY A 151 18.58 5.38 -14.76
N SER A 152 19.77 5.06 -15.28
CA SER A 152 20.09 5.15 -16.71
C SER A 152 19.22 4.26 -17.61
N ALA A 153 18.80 3.09 -17.12
CA ALA A 153 17.92 2.19 -17.88
C ALA A 153 16.56 2.85 -18.17
N VAL A 154 16.03 3.63 -17.22
CA VAL A 154 14.77 4.34 -17.35
C VAL A 154 14.91 5.53 -18.30
N LEU A 155 16.01 6.28 -18.23
CA LEU A 155 16.27 7.37 -19.18
C LEU A 155 16.35 6.86 -20.61
N LYS A 156 17.05 5.74 -20.84
CA LYS A 156 17.12 5.10 -22.16
C LYS A 156 15.73 4.70 -22.65
N GLU A 157 14.88 4.19 -21.78
CA GLU A 157 13.51 3.81 -22.14
C GLU A 157 12.66 5.03 -22.50
N LEU A 158 12.75 6.09 -21.72
CA LEU A 158 12.09 7.38 -21.97
C LEU A 158 12.50 7.98 -23.32
N GLU A 159 13.76 7.82 -23.71
CA GLU A 159 14.32 8.33 -24.97
C GLU A 159 13.88 7.51 -26.19
N LYS A 160 13.69 6.19 -26.05
CA LYS A 160 13.25 5.31 -27.16
C LYS A 160 11.81 5.55 -27.58
N SER A 161 10.93 5.78 -26.61
CA SER A 161 9.49 5.75 -26.81
C SER A 161 8.86 7.13 -26.97
N ASN A 162 9.66 8.21 -26.87
CA ASN A 162 9.16 9.58 -26.64
C ASN A 162 8.01 9.60 -25.60
N ALA A 163 8.12 8.70 -24.61
CA ALA A 163 7.05 8.45 -23.66
C ALA A 163 6.86 9.67 -22.76
N THR A 164 5.63 9.85 -22.31
CA THR A 164 5.34 10.80 -21.25
C THR A 164 5.88 10.29 -19.92
N PHE A 165 6.19 11.22 -19.01
CA PHE A 165 6.62 10.90 -17.67
C PHE A 165 5.86 11.74 -16.66
N THR A 166 5.61 11.20 -15.46
CA THR A 166 5.02 11.97 -14.37
C THR A 166 6.06 12.91 -13.78
N LYS A 167 5.73 14.21 -13.76
CA LYS A 167 6.56 15.30 -13.24
C LYS A 167 6.46 15.38 -11.72
N CYS A 168 7.47 14.92 -11.00
CA CYS A 168 7.47 14.87 -9.54
C CYS A 168 8.47 15.90 -8.98
N LEU A 169 8.00 16.95 -8.29
CA LEU A 169 8.85 17.95 -7.64
C LEU A 169 8.73 17.83 -6.12
N HIS A 170 9.86 17.70 -5.44
CA HIS A 170 9.96 17.60 -3.99
C HIS A 170 11.04 18.54 -3.42
N SER A 171 10.75 19.18 -2.29
CA SER A 171 11.74 19.94 -1.51
C SER A 171 11.44 19.85 -0.01
N LYS A 172 12.47 19.63 0.81
CA LYS A 172 12.36 19.70 2.27
C LYS A 172 11.98 21.10 2.74
N ALA A 173 12.38 22.14 1.98
CA ALA A 173 12.27 23.54 2.36
C ALA A 173 12.74 23.75 3.82
N GLU A 174 11.90 24.37 4.67
CA GLU A 174 12.19 24.67 6.08
C GLU A 174 11.55 23.67 7.06
N PHE A 175 10.93 22.57 6.59
CA PHE A 175 10.12 21.64 7.42
C PHE A 175 8.97 22.29 8.23
N ASP A 176 8.52 23.48 7.84
CA ASP A 176 7.38 24.14 8.46
C ASP A 176 6.07 23.43 8.11
N ILE A 177 5.46 22.80 9.11
CA ILE A 177 4.19 22.07 8.96
C ILE A 177 3.06 22.97 8.43
N LYS A 178 3.09 24.28 8.70
CA LYS A 178 2.09 25.24 8.20
C LYS A 178 2.24 25.51 6.70
N LYS A 179 3.42 25.27 6.15
CA LYS A 179 3.74 25.40 4.72
C LYS A 179 3.79 24.04 4.01
N ARG A 180 3.48 22.94 4.69
CA ARG A 180 3.54 21.60 4.08
C ARG A 180 2.36 21.40 3.13
N LEU A 181 2.66 20.95 1.91
CA LEU A 181 1.68 20.65 0.87
C LEU A 181 2.10 19.39 0.11
N ILE A 182 1.14 18.48 -0.11
CA ILE A 182 1.30 17.33 -1.01
C ILE A 182 0.19 17.42 -2.05
N LEU A 183 0.54 17.92 -3.25
CA LEU A 183 -0.38 18.28 -4.31
C LEU A 183 -0.25 17.29 -5.47
N HIS A 184 -1.40 16.89 -6.02
CA HIS A 184 -1.48 16.03 -7.20
C HIS A 184 -2.29 16.77 -8.24
N PHE A 185 -1.77 16.86 -9.46
CA PHE A 185 -2.41 17.49 -10.60
C PHE A 185 -2.68 16.40 -11.64
N PRO A 186 -3.84 15.71 -11.57
CA PRO A 186 -4.07 14.51 -12.39
C PRO A 186 -4.10 14.81 -13.90
N GLU A 187 -4.61 15.99 -14.28
CA GLU A 187 -4.71 16.45 -15.66
C GLU A 187 -3.34 16.84 -16.25
N ASP A 188 -2.43 17.38 -15.41
CA ASP A 188 -1.08 17.78 -15.81
C ASP A 188 -0.05 16.64 -15.70
N ASN A 189 -0.45 15.48 -15.17
CA ASN A 189 0.43 14.39 -14.81
C ASN A 189 1.61 14.85 -13.91
N ALA A 190 1.30 15.63 -12.87
CA ALA A 190 2.29 16.25 -12.00
C ALA A 190 2.01 16.04 -10.49
N ILE A 191 3.07 16.04 -9.70
CA ILE A 191 3.06 15.87 -8.24
C ILE A 191 4.01 16.89 -7.64
N TRP A 192 3.54 17.72 -6.71
CA TRP A 192 4.36 18.71 -6.00
C TRP A 192 4.28 18.46 -4.49
N SER A 193 5.42 18.23 -3.85
CA SER A 193 5.52 18.00 -2.41
C SER A 193 6.55 18.93 -1.77
N VAL A 194 6.14 19.69 -0.76
CA VAL A 194 7.03 20.64 -0.09
C VAL A 194 6.83 20.65 1.41
N GLY A 195 7.91 20.81 2.17
CA GLY A 195 7.87 20.95 3.64
C GLY A 195 7.76 19.62 4.40
N SER A 196 8.13 18.50 3.77
CA SER A 196 8.25 17.18 4.40
C SER A 196 9.53 16.48 3.95
N GLY A 197 9.97 15.49 4.71
CA GLY A 197 11.07 14.56 4.51
C GLY A 197 10.66 13.11 4.80
N TYR A 198 9.37 12.82 5.04
CA TYR A 198 8.91 11.53 5.55
C TYR A 198 8.08 10.70 4.56
N GLY A 199 8.53 9.46 4.34
CA GLY A 199 7.74 8.36 3.76
C GLY A 199 6.94 8.74 2.52
N GLY A 200 5.63 8.46 2.52
CA GLY A 200 4.76 8.68 1.37
C GLY A 200 4.54 10.15 0.97
N ASN A 201 5.03 11.13 1.73
CA ASN A 201 5.03 12.53 1.33
C ASN A 201 6.19 12.84 0.37
N VAL A 202 7.27 12.06 0.41
CA VAL A 202 8.53 12.38 -0.29
C VAL A 202 9.04 11.26 -1.16
N LEU A 203 8.51 10.04 -1.04
CA LEU A 203 8.77 8.96 -1.98
C LEU A 203 7.65 9.01 -3.01
N LEU A 204 7.77 9.92 -3.98
CA LEU A 204 6.64 10.29 -4.84
C LEU A 204 6.20 9.15 -5.78
N GLY A 205 7.09 8.19 -6.04
CA GLY A 205 6.73 6.92 -6.66
C GLY A 205 5.69 6.11 -5.87
N LYS A 206 5.73 6.15 -4.52
CA LYS A 206 5.02 5.20 -3.65
C LYS A 206 3.50 5.33 -3.65
N LYS A 207 2.93 6.42 -3.10
CA LYS A 207 1.45 6.61 -3.06
C LYS A 207 0.98 7.70 -4.01
N CYS A 208 1.79 8.73 -4.22
CA CYS A 208 1.45 9.87 -5.05
C CYS A 208 1.34 9.45 -6.52
N LEU A 209 2.36 8.79 -7.07
CA LEU A 209 2.27 8.19 -8.40
C LEU A 209 1.49 6.87 -8.36
N ALA A 210 1.93 5.87 -7.59
CA ALA A 210 1.41 4.50 -7.75
C ALA A 210 -0.11 4.33 -7.52
N LEU A 211 -0.76 5.25 -6.81
CA LEU A 211 -2.22 5.21 -6.61
C LEU A 211 -2.92 6.49 -7.08
N ARG A 212 -2.53 7.69 -6.62
CA ARG A 212 -3.32 8.90 -6.91
C ARG A 212 -3.25 9.29 -8.38
N ILE A 213 -2.08 9.62 -8.88
CA ILE A 213 -1.93 9.93 -10.31
C ILE A 213 -2.22 8.69 -11.17
N ALA A 214 -1.76 7.51 -10.75
CA ALA A 214 -1.99 6.28 -11.49
C ALA A 214 -3.47 5.93 -11.63
N SER A 215 -4.32 6.12 -10.61
CA SER A 215 -5.75 5.82 -10.74
C SER A 215 -6.45 6.72 -11.76
N HIS A 216 -6.06 8.00 -11.85
CA HIS A 216 -6.55 8.88 -12.89
C HIS A 216 -6.05 8.46 -14.28
N ILE A 217 -4.75 8.15 -14.43
CA ILE A 217 -4.20 7.61 -15.69
C ILE A 217 -4.92 6.31 -16.07
N ALA A 218 -5.17 5.43 -15.10
CA ALA A 218 -5.80 4.13 -15.27
C ALA A 218 -7.25 4.26 -15.74
N LYS A 219 -8.01 5.23 -15.20
CA LYS A 219 -9.33 5.60 -15.71
C LYS A 219 -9.27 5.98 -17.19
N THR A 220 -8.36 6.90 -17.55
CA THR A 220 -8.25 7.43 -18.92
C THR A 220 -7.77 6.38 -19.93
N GLU A 221 -6.83 5.52 -19.52
CA GLU A 221 -6.22 4.52 -20.40
C GLU A 221 -6.92 3.14 -20.33
N GLY A 222 -7.91 2.95 -19.45
CA GLY A 222 -8.68 1.72 -19.37
C GLY A 222 -8.00 0.55 -18.65
N TRP A 223 -7.29 0.82 -17.55
CA TRP A 223 -6.70 -0.19 -16.65
C TRP A 223 -6.95 0.16 -15.17
N MET A 224 -6.37 -0.55 -14.20
CA MET A 224 -6.66 -0.37 -12.76
C MET A 224 -5.41 -0.18 -11.91
N ALA A 225 -5.39 0.84 -11.05
CA ALA A 225 -4.30 1.11 -10.11
C ALA A 225 -4.82 0.98 -8.68
N GLU A 226 -4.46 -0.13 -8.02
CA GLU A 226 -5.17 -0.59 -6.84
C GLU A 226 -4.26 -0.77 -5.61
N HIS A 227 -4.82 -0.52 -4.43
CA HIS A 227 -4.13 -0.68 -3.15
C HIS A 227 -4.14 -2.14 -2.67
N MET A 228 -3.61 -3.03 -3.51
CA MET A 228 -3.66 -4.48 -3.32
C MET A 228 -2.27 -5.10 -3.17
N LEU A 229 -2.16 -6.08 -2.28
CA LEU A 229 -1.08 -7.06 -2.39
C LEU A 229 -1.29 -7.94 -3.62
N ILE A 230 -0.23 -8.58 -4.10
CA ILE A 230 -0.29 -9.66 -5.08
C ILE A 230 0.52 -10.84 -4.53
N MET A 231 -0.11 -12.00 -4.44
CA MET A 231 0.55 -13.24 -4.01
C MET A 231 0.15 -14.41 -4.89
N GLY A 232 1.12 -15.30 -5.17
CA GLY A 232 0.91 -16.62 -5.75
C GLY A 232 0.88 -17.68 -4.67
N ILE A 233 -0.03 -18.63 -4.81
CA ILE A 233 -0.14 -19.82 -3.96
C ILE A 233 0.12 -21.01 -4.86
N GLU A 234 1.20 -21.71 -4.58
CA GLU A 234 1.57 -22.93 -5.28
C GLU A 234 1.08 -24.15 -4.51
N GLU A 235 0.26 -24.95 -5.19
CA GLU A 235 -0.27 -26.22 -4.69
C GLU A 235 0.78 -27.34 -4.86
N PRO A 236 0.65 -28.48 -4.13
CA PRO A 236 1.59 -29.60 -4.22
C PRO A 236 1.81 -30.17 -5.62
N ASN A 237 0.84 -30.00 -6.51
CA ASN A 237 0.91 -30.41 -7.91
C ASN A 237 1.69 -29.41 -8.82
N GLY A 238 2.26 -28.35 -8.25
CA GLY A 238 3.01 -27.31 -8.95
C GLY A 238 2.16 -26.21 -9.59
N ARG A 239 0.82 -26.28 -9.48
CA ARG A 239 -0.08 -25.24 -9.98
C ARG A 239 0.02 -23.98 -9.12
N ILE A 240 0.16 -22.81 -9.75
CA ILE A 240 0.19 -21.52 -9.06
C ILE A 240 -1.07 -20.73 -9.38
N GLY A 241 -1.86 -20.39 -8.36
CA GLY A 241 -2.95 -19.41 -8.45
C GLY A 241 -2.52 -18.08 -7.85
N TYR A 242 -2.71 -16.97 -8.58
CA TYR A 242 -2.42 -15.64 -8.05
C TYR A 242 -3.69 -14.91 -7.63
N VAL A 243 -3.62 -14.21 -6.51
CA VAL A 243 -4.69 -13.38 -5.98
C VAL A 243 -4.20 -11.96 -5.76
N ALA A 244 -5.09 -10.99 -5.99
CA ALA A 244 -4.90 -9.60 -5.61
C ALA A 244 -5.80 -9.30 -4.41
N ALA A 245 -5.28 -8.68 -3.35
CA ALA A 245 -6.08 -8.44 -2.15
C ALA A 245 -5.91 -7.06 -1.53
N ALA A 246 -7.02 -6.33 -1.37
CA ALA A 246 -7.09 -5.01 -0.77
C ALA A 246 -7.53 -5.10 0.69
N PHE A 247 -6.72 -4.47 1.55
CA PHE A 247 -6.96 -4.37 2.98
C PHE A 247 -6.59 -2.97 3.47
N PRO A 248 -7.42 -2.33 4.32
CA PRO A 248 -7.04 -1.13 5.04
C PRO A 248 -5.81 -1.37 5.93
N SER A 249 -5.27 -0.27 6.45
CA SER A 249 -4.18 -0.36 7.43
C SER A 249 -4.57 -1.21 8.66
N ALA A 250 -3.59 -1.87 9.28
CA ALA A 250 -3.79 -2.74 10.45
C ALA A 250 -4.69 -3.98 10.23
N CYS A 251 -4.91 -4.39 8.98
CA CYS A 251 -5.66 -5.61 8.61
C CYS A 251 -4.77 -6.77 8.11
N GLY A 252 -3.44 -6.70 8.31
CA GLY A 252 -2.54 -7.82 8.07
C GLY A 252 -2.08 -8.02 6.62
N LYS A 253 -2.15 -6.99 5.76
CA LYS A 253 -1.78 -7.06 4.34
C LYS A 253 -0.38 -7.64 4.09
N THR A 254 0.66 -7.13 4.75
CA THR A 254 2.04 -7.65 4.61
C THR A 254 2.19 -9.09 5.12
N ASN A 255 1.47 -9.46 6.18
CA ASN A 255 1.48 -10.85 6.68
C ASN A 255 0.85 -11.82 5.69
N LEU A 256 -0.19 -11.39 4.97
CA LEU A 256 -0.82 -12.20 3.94
C LEU A 256 0.06 -12.31 2.69
N ALA A 257 0.65 -11.19 2.23
CA ALA A 257 1.53 -11.18 1.06
C ALA A 257 2.78 -12.07 1.23
N MET A 258 3.28 -12.19 2.47
CA MET A 258 4.44 -12.98 2.84
C MET A 258 4.07 -14.20 3.70
N LEU A 259 2.85 -14.72 3.52
CA LEU A 259 2.27 -15.78 4.35
C LEU A 259 3.24 -16.96 4.51
N ILE A 260 3.31 -17.47 5.74
CA ILE A 260 4.05 -18.69 6.07
C ILE A 260 3.02 -19.81 6.13
N PRO A 261 3.07 -20.82 5.22
CA PRO A 261 2.14 -21.93 5.27
C PRO A 261 2.18 -22.63 6.64
N PRO A 262 1.02 -23.00 7.21
CA PRO A 262 0.98 -23.75 8.46
C PRO A 262 1.63 -25.11 8.24
N GLU A 263 2.19 -25.70 9.29
CA GLU A 263 3.07 -26.87 9.17
C GLU A 263 2.43 -28.01 8.37
N GLY A 264 1.14 -28.27 8.59
CA GLY A 264 0.38 -29.30 7.86
C GLY A 264 0.33 -29.06 6.35
N LEU A 265 0.05 -27.83 5.89
CA LEU A 265 0.00 -27.50 4.46
C LEU A 265 1.41 -27.39 3.86
N ARG A 266 2.38 -26.89 4.63
CA ARG A 266 3.78 -26.86 4.22
C ARG A 266 4.31 -28.26 3.92
N LYS A 267 4.02 -29.24 4.79
CA LYS A 267 4.41 -30.66 4.59
C LYS A 267 3.74 -31.30 3.38
N LYS A 268 2.53 -30.86 3.00
CA LYS A 268 1.86 -31.30 1.76
C LYS A 268 2.56 -30.76 0.51
N GLY A 269 3.35 -29.70 0.61
CA GLY A 269 4.07 -29.10 -0.53
C GLY A 269 3.61 -27.69 -0.92
N TYR A 270 2.73 -27.04 -0.14
CA TYR A 270 2.29 -25.67 -0.45
C TYR A 270 3.43 -24.65 -0.34
N ARG A 271 3.52 -23.75 -1.31
CA ARG A 271 4.48 -22.62 -1.32
C ARG A 271 3.80 -21.30 -1.61
N ILE A 272 4.41 -20.21 -1.14
CA ILE A 272 3.90 -18.84 -1.31
C ILE A 272 4.91 -18.04 -2.12
N TRP A 273 4.41 -17.26 -3.08
CA TRP A 273 5.16 -16.40 -3.97
C TRP A 273 4.68 -14.94 -3.82
N THR A 274 5.43 -14.12 -3.10
CA THR A 274 5.17 -12.69 -2.93
C THR A 274 5.52 -11.94 -4.20
N VAL A 275 4.54 -11.31 -4.86
CA VAL A 275 4.77 -10.41 -6.00
C VAL A 275 4.81 -8.96 -5.54
N GLY A 276 3.97 -8.59 -4.58
CA GLY A 276 3.96 -7.28 -3.91
C GLY A 276 3.05 -7.30 -2.70
N ASP A 277 3.28 -6.42 -1.73
CA ASP A 277 2.47 -6.36 -0.51
C ASP A 277 1.62 -5.09 -0.39
N ASP A 278 1.70 -4.18 -1.35
CA ASP A 278 1.11 -2.84 -1.21
C ASP A 278 0.25 -2.39 -2.39
N ILE A 279 0.80 -2.42 -3.61
CA ILE A 279 0.19 -1.89 -4.83
C ILE A 279 0.08 -2.96 -5.92
N ALA A 280 -1.02 -2.94 -6.68
CA ALA A 280 -1.20 -3.73 -7.89
C ALA A 280 -1.63 -2.82 -9.05
N TRP A 281 -0.93 -2.91 -10.19
CA TRP A 281 -1.40 -2.32 -11.44
C TRP A 281 -1.89 -3.44 -12.34
N MET A 282 -3.17 -3.38 -12.70
CA MET A 282 -3.86 -4.48 -13.37
C MET A 282 -4.42 -4.04 -14.72
N ARG A 283 -4.22 -4.85 -15.75
CA ARG A 283 -4.74 -4.61 -17.10
C ARG A 283 -5.33 -5.89 -17.68
N VAL A 284 -6.31 -5.72 -18.56
CA VAL A 284 -6.76 -6.84 -19.40
C VAL A 284 -5.70 -7.07 -20.47
N ASP A 285 -5.11 -8.27 -20.50
CA ASP A 285 -4.12 -8.64 -21.52
C ASP A 285 -4.83 -9.25 -22.75
N THR A 286 -4.03 -9.59 -23.76
CA THR A 286 -4.46 -10.15 -25.05
C THR A 286 -5.25 -11.46 -24.95
N ASP A 287 -5.13 -12.19 -23.84
CA ASP A 287 -5.91 -13.39 -23.55
C ASP A 287 -7.28 -13.11 -22.91
N GLY A 288 -7.62 -11.83 -22.70
CA GLY A 288 -8.86 -11.38 -22.07
C GLY A 288 -8.86 -11.47 -20.54
N GLN A 289 -7.80 -12.00 -19.92
CA GLN A 289 -7.70 -12.11 -18.47
C GLN A 289 -7.15 -10.84 -17.85
N LEU A 290 -7.41 -10.66 -16.55
CA LEU A 290 -6.81 -9.58 -15.76
C LEU A 290 -5.40 -10.00 -15.32
N TRP A 291 -4.38 -9.27 -15.76
CA TRP A 291 -2.99 -9.45 -15.35
C TRP A 291 -2.55 -8.33 -14.44
N ALA A 292 -1.60 -8.60 -13.55
CA ALA A 292 -1.12 -7.63 -12.57
C ALA A 292 0.40 -7.60 -12.45
N ILE A 293 0.96 -6.39 -12.34
CA ILE A 293 2.33 -6.16 -11.88
C ILE A 293 2.33 -5.50 -10.51
N ASN A 294 3.42 -5.71 -9.75
CA ASN A 294 3.77 -4.82 -8.65
C ASN A 294 4.60 -3.65 -9.23
N PRO A 295 4.12 -2.41 -9.16
CA PRO A 295 4.89 -1.27 -9.65
C PRO A 295 6.11 -0.93 -8.77
N GLU A 296 6.15 -1.37 -7.51
CA GLU A 296 7.25 -1.11 -6.58
C GLU A 296 8.40 -2.15 -6.72
N ALA A 297 9.61 -1.78 -6.31
CA ALA A 297 10.80 -2.64 -6.31
C ALA A 297 11.28 -3.03 -4.89
N GLY A 298 10.63 -2.49 -3.86
CA GLY A 298 11.00 -2.66 -2.46
C GLY A 298 9.81 -2.61 -1.53
N PHE A 299 10.05 -2.97 -0.28
CA PHE A 299 9.07 -2.91 0.80
C PHE A 299 9.30 -1.66 1.65
N PHE A 300 8.23 -0.92 1.94
CA PHE A 300 8.22 0.21 2.87
C PHE A 300 7.28 -0.08 4.05
N GLY A 301 7.67 -1.06 4.86
CA GLY A 301 6.83 -1.65 5.91
C GLY A 301 6.86 -0.86 7.22
N VAL A 302 5.80 -0.99 8.01
CA VAL A 302 5.78 -0.54 9.42
C VAL A 302 6.62 -1.50 10.25
N ALA A 303 7.58 -0.99 11.02
CA ALA A 303 8.46 -1.83 11.82
C ALA A 303 7.74 -2.44 13.05
N PRO A 304 7.07 -1.65 13.93
CA PRO A 304 6.40 -2.19 15.12
C PRO A 304 5.40 -3.31 14.80
N GLY A 305 5.44 -4.38 15.58
CA GLY A 305 4.63 -5.59 15.36
C GLY A 305 5.20 -6.60 14.36
N THR A 306 6.23 -6.23 13.57
CA THR A 306 6.92 -7.17 12.69
C THR A 306 7.91 -8.01 13.49
N ASN A 307 7.72 -9.34 13.51
CA ASN A 307 8.58 -10.28 14.22
C ASN A 307 8.58 -11.67 13.58
N SER A 308 9.49 -12.54 14.00
CA SER A 308 9.67 -13.88 13.43
C SER A 308 8.50 -14.82 13.71
N LYS A 309 7.73 -14.59 14.77
CA LYS A 309 6.56 -15.41 15.12
C LYS A 309 5.39 -15.15 14.16
N SER A 310 5.17 -13.89 13.78
CA SER A 310 4.10 -13.49 12.88
C SER A 310 4.50 -13.51 11.40
N ASN A 311 5.72 -13.09 11.09
CA ASN A 311 6.22 -12.94 9.72
C ASN A 311 7.77 -13.04 9.64
N SER A 312 8.28 -14.26 9.73
CA SER A 312 9.73 -14.53 9.56
C SER A 312 10.28 -14.14 8.19
N ASN A 313 9.46 -14.09 7.14
CA ASN A 313 9.88 -13.65 5.81
C ASN A 313 10.21 -12.15 5.82
N ALA A 314 9.37 -11.32 6.42
CA ALA A 314 9.65 -9.88 6.59
C ALA A 314 10.93 -9.66 7.42
N VAL A 315 11.10 -10.37 8.54
CA VAL A 315 12.31 -10.26 9.37
C VAL A 315 13.58 -10.61 8.58
N LYS A 316 13.57 -11.71 7.82
CA LYS A 316 14.72 -12.10 6.97
C LYS A 316 15.01 -11.06 5.89
N THR A 317 13.96 -10.43 5.35
CA THR A 317 14.07 -9.42 4.29
C THR A 317 14.82 -8.16 4.77
N VAL A 318 14.61 -7.74 6.02
CA VAL A 318 15.16 -6.48 6.56
C VAL A 318 16.56 -6.59 7.15
N GLN A 319 17.16 -7.78 7.16
CA GLN A 319 18.45 -8.05 7.83
C GLN A 319 19.67 -7.43 7.13
N LYS A 320 19.54 -6.95 5.89
CA LYS A 320 20.64 -6.36 5.12
C LYS A 320 20.12 -5.29 4.15
N ASN A 321 21.01 -4.39 3.71
CA ASN A 321 20.70 -3.32 2.74
C ASN A 321 19.40 -2.55 3.02
N THR A 322 19.07 -2.37 4.30
CA THR A 322 17.78 -1.81 4.74
C THR A 322 17.99 -0.44 5.37
N ILE A 323 17.11 0.50 5.04
CA ILE A 323 17.06 1.80 5.71
C ILE A 323 15.97 1.74 6.77
N PHE A 324 16.34 1.88 8.04
CA PHE A 324 15.40 1.95 9.16
C PHE A 324 15.15 3.41 9.53
N THR A 325 13.89 3.80 9.65
CA THR A 325 13.50 5.18 9.96
C THR A 325 12.70 5.23 11.27
N ASN A 326 13.17 6.01 12.24
CA ASN A 326 12.50 6.25 13.53
C ASN A 326 12.28 5.01 14.43
N VAL A 327 13.13 3.99 14.30
CA VAL A 327 13.20 2.86 15.25
C VAL A 327 14.08 3.22 16.47
N LEU A 328 14.11 2.35 17.49
CA LEU A 328 15.08 2.49 18.57
C LEU A 328 16.47 2.07 18.07
N LEU A 329 17.49 2.86 18.39
CA LEU A 329 18.89 2.55 18.12
C LEU A 329 19.56 2.04 19.41
N LYS A 330 20.13 0.83 19.36
CA LYS A 330 20.83 0.22 20.50
C LYS A 330 22.30 0.66 20.56
N PRO A 331 22.96 0.56 21.74
CA PRO A 331 24.38 0.90 21.88
C PRO A 331 25.32 0.11 20.96
N ASP A 332 24.95 -1.10 20.55
CA ASP A 332 25.74 -1.95 19.65
C ASP A 332 25.52 -1.63 18.15
N MET A 333 24.90 -0.49 17.85
CA MET A 333 24.55 -0.03 16.50
C MET A 333 23.64 -0.99 15.74
N THR A 334 22.77 -1.70 16.45
CA THR A 334 21.63 -2.40 15.85
C THR A 334 20.31 -1.77 16.28
N VAL A 335 19.20 -2.22 15.72
CA VAL A 335 17.88 -1.59 15.93
C VAL A 335 16.94 -2.48 16.73
N TRP A 336 15.90 -1.86 17.30
CA TRP A 336 14.79 -2.54 17.97
C TRP A 336 13.50 -1.73 17.81
N TRP A 337 12.35 -2.40 17.95
CA TRP A 337 11.03 -1.79 17.95
C TRP A 337 10.06 -2.61 18.81
N GLU A 338 8.96 -1.98 19.23
CA GLU A 338 7.90 -2.63 19.99
C GLU A 338 7.34 -3.86 19.26
N ASP A 339 7.16 -4.95 20.00
CA ASP A 339 6.69 -6.25 19.51
C ASP A 339 7.58 -6.86 18.40
N GLY A 340 8.84 -6.41 18.30
CA GLY A 340 9.87 -6.99 17.45
C GLY A 340 10.53 -8.24 18.04
N ASP A 341 11.50 -8.80 17.31
CA ASP A 341 12.28 -9.95 17.80
C ASP A 341 13.28 -9.57 18.91
N GLY A 342 13.57 -10.54 19.78
CA GLY A 342 14.53 -10.41 20.88
C GLY A 342 13.96 -9.76 22.14
N PRO A 343 14.71 -9.79 23.25
CA PRO A 343 14.29 -9.15 24.49
C PRO A 343 14.29 -7.62 24.34
N VAL A 344 13.44 -6.94 25.13
CA VAL A 344 13.46 -5.48 25.25
C VAL A 344 14.86 -5.05 25.70
N PRO A 345 15.52 -4.10 25.00
CA PRO A 345 16.86 -3.67 25.35
C PRO A 345 16.88 -2.94 26.71
N LYS A 346 17.95 -3.13 27.49
CA LYS A 346 18.11 -2.46 28.80
C LYS A 346 18.20 -0.93 28.66
N GLU A 347 18.75 -0.46 27.55
CA GLU A 347 18.86 0.94 27.19
C GLU A 347 19.05 1.11 25.68
N GLY A 348 18.87 2.34 25.21
CA GLY A 348 19.16 2.74 23.84
C GLY A 348 18.81 4.21 23.62
N THR A 349 18.71 4.59 22.36
CA THR A 349 18.29 5.91 21.92
C THR A 349 16.93 5.78 21.23
N ASP A 350 15.92 6.47 21.76
CA ASP A 350 14.59 6.45 21.16
C ASP A 350 14.57 7.10 19.78
N TRP A 351 13.42 6.98 19.11
CA TRP A 351 13.21 7.56 17.79
C TRP A 351 13.36 9.08 17.73
N GLN A 352 13.27 9.80 18.86
CA GLN A 352 13.48 11.25 18.93
C GLN A 352 14.96 11.62 19.18
N GLY A 353 15.82 10.63 19.41
CA GLY A 353 17.23 10.85 19.72
C GLY A 353 17.53 11.00 21.21
N ARG A 354 16.60 10.65 22.09
CA ARG A 354 16.75 10.79 23.55
C ARG A 354 17.19 9.46 24.17
N PRO A 355 17.95 9.48 25.28
CA PRO A 355 18.20 8.27 26.06
C PRO A 355 16.89 7.59 26.48
N TRP A 356 16.84 6.27 26.32
CA TRP A 356 15.65 5.46 26.58
C TRP A 356 16.00 4.23 27.40
N LYS A 357 15.13 3.87 28.34
CA LYS A 357 15.17 2.63 29.12
C LYS A 357 13.74 2.08 29.27
N PRO A 358 13.56 0.75 29.45
CA PRO A 358 12.25 0.16 29.66
C PRO A 358 11.52 0.78 30.86
N GLY A 359 10.21 1.02 30.70
CA GLY A 359 9.36 1.53 31.78
C GLY A 359 9.39 3.04 31.99
N LEU A 360 10.16 3.80 31.19
CA LEU A 360 10.07 5.26 31.19
C LEU A 360 8.64 5.71 30.91
N LYS A 361 8.20 6.74 31.63
CA LYS A 361 6.87 7.33 31.51
C LYS A 361 6.97 8.82 31.17
N ASP A 362 5.99 9.31 30.42
CA ASP A 362 5.82 10.75 30.21
C ASP A 362 5.13 11.41 31.42
N LYS A 363 4.89 12.73 31.32
CA LYS A 363 4.27 13.53 32.39
C LYS A 363 2.85 13.06 32.73
N ASP A 364 2.18 12.39 31.80
CA ASP A 364 0.81 11.91 31.94
C ASP A 364 0.77 10.44 32.38
N GLY A 365 1.93 9.83 32.65
CA GLY A 365 2.07 8.46 33.13
C GLY A 365 2.05 7.40 32.03
N ASN A 366 2.02 7.78 30.76
CA ASN A 366 2.04 6.83 29.64
C ASN A 366 3.46 6.30 29.40
N ILE A 367 3.55 5.02 29.06
CA ILE A 367 4.84 4.41 28.71
C ILE A 367 5.41 5.05 27.44
N ILE A 368 6.63 5.57 27.54
CA ILE A 368 7.38 6.10 26.40
C ILE A 368 7.92 4.92 25.60
N LYS A 369 7.46 4.80 24.34
CA LYS A 369 7.96 3.81 23.38
C LYS A 369 9.34 4.18 22.83
N GLY A 370 10.16 3.16 22.56
CA GLY A 370 11.47 3.30 21.96
C GLY A 370 11.41 3.62 20.48
N ALA A 371 10.56 2.93 19.71
CA ALA A 371 10.33 3.25 18.30
C ALA A 371 9.06 4.11 18.13
N HIS A 372 9.04 4.91 17.06
CA HIS A 372 7.81 5.59 16.67
C HIS A 372 6.76 4.55 16.23
N PRO A 373 5.46 4.68 16.57
CA PRO A 373 4.43 3.71 16.15
C PRO A 373 4.30 3.52 14.64
N ASN A 374 4.66 4.54 13.86
CA ASN A 374 4.68 4.51 12.40
C ASN A 374 6.12 4.44 11.82
N SER A 375 7.11 4.06 12.63
CA SER A 375 8.48 3.83 12.16
C SER A 375 8.53 2.78 11.06
N ARG A 376 9.55 2.87 10.20
CA ARG A 376 9.59 2.16 8.93
C ARG A 376 10.88 1.40 8.73
N PHE A 377 10.81 0.37 7.91
CA PHE A 377 11.96 -0.16 7.19
C PHE A 377 11.72 0.00 5.69
N THR A 378 12.78 0.27 4.96
CA THR A 378 12.82 0.26 3.49
C THR A 378 13.80 -0.81 3.05
N ALA A 379 13.30 -1.92 2.51
CA ALA A 379 14.11 -3.10 2.19
C ALA A 379 13.90 -3.56 0.74
N PRO A 380 14.96 -4.00 0.02
CA PRO A 380 14.83 -4.52 -1.34
C PRO A 380 13.95 -5.77 -1.38
N MET A 381 13.00 -5.79 -2.32
CA MET A 381 12.07 -6.92 -2.44
C MET A 381 12.77 -8.22 -2.86
N SER A 382 13.87 -8.11 -3.59
CA SER A 382 14.73 -9.24 -3.97
C SER A 382 15.35 -10.00 -2.79
N GLN A 383 15.30 -9.44 -1.58
CA GLN A 383 15.77 -10.10 -0.35
C GLN A 383 14.68 -10.94 0.32
N CYS A 384 13.43 -10.84 -0.14
CA CYS A 384 12.35 -11.62 0.43
C CYS A 384 12.50 -13.10 0.07
N PRO A 385 12.52 -14.02 1.06
CA PRO A 385 12.67 -15.46 0.79
C PRO A 385 11.57 -16.03 -0.10
N THR A 386 10.39 -15.40 -0.12
CA THR A 386 9.24 -15.80 -0.92
C THR A 386 9.05 -14.90 -2.15
N ALA A 387 10.03 -14.07 -2.51
CA ALA A 387 9.95 -13.23 -3.71
C ALA A 387 9.62 -14.08 -4.95
N SER A 388 8.57 -13.70 -5.67
CA SER A 388 8.16 -14.39 -6.89
C SER A 388 9.21 -14.24 -7.98
N PHE A 389 9.51 -15.34 -8.67
CA PHE A 389 10.35 -15.35 -9.85
C PHE A 389 9.74 -14.54 -11.03
N ARG A 390 8.49 -14.10 -10.92
CA ARG A 390 7.79 -13.26 -11.91
C ARG A 390 7.74 -11.76 -11.57
N ILE A 391 8.45 -11.29 -10.55
CA ILE A 391 8.44 -9.85 -10.16
C ILE A 391 8.86 -8.92 -11.30
N GLU A 392 9.82 -9.34 -12.13
CA GLU A 392 10.28 -8.58 -13.31
C GLU A 392 9.63 -9.05 -14.62
N HIS A 393 8.57 -9.87 -14.54
CA HIS A 393 7.89 -10.35 -15.74
C HIS A 393 7.20 -9.20 -16.47
N HIS A 394 7.40 -9.13 -17.79
CA HIS A 394 6.98 -8.00 -18.62
C HIS A 394 5.47 -7.71 -18.54
N HIS A 395 4.62 -8.73 -18.46
CA HIS A 395 3.17 -8.56 -18.32
C HIS A 395 2.66 -8.89 -16.90
N GLY A 396 3.56 -9.24 -15.96
CA GLY A 396 3.18 -9.62 -14.61
C GLY A 396 2.60 -11.02 -14.48
N VAL A 397 1.52 -11.17 -13.69
CA VAL A 397 0.88 -12.45 -13.35
C VAL A 397 -0.65 -12.42 -13.55
N PRO A 398 -1.30 -13.53 -13.97
CA PRO A 398 -2.75 -13.56 -14.17
C PRO A 398 -3.48 -13.66 -12.84
N ILE A 399 -4.49 -12.83 -12.60
CA ILE A 399 -5.25 -12.76 -11.35
C ILE A 399 -6.46 -13.69 -11.39
N ALA A 400 -6.44 -14.73 -10.57
CA ALA A 400 -7.54 -15.69 -10.45
C ALA A 400 -8.67 -15.20 -9.54
N ALA A 401 -8.33 -14.39 -8.51
CA ALA A 401 -9.30 -13.86 -7.56
C ALA A 401 -8.91 -12.47 -7.06
N VAL A 402 -9.92 -11.64 -6.83
CA VAL A 402 -9.79 -10.35 -6.12
C VAL A 402 -10.40 -10.51 -4.73
N ILE A 403 -9.70 -10.06 -3.70
CA ILE A 403 -10.11 -10.22 -2.31
C ILE A 403 -10.19 -8.84 -1.65
N PHE A 404 -11.34 -8.52 -1.08
CA PHE A 404 -11.51 -7.40 -0.17
C PHE A 404 -11.52 -7.89 1.27
N GLY A 405 -11.05 -7.09 2.21
CA GLY A 405 -11.18 -7.44 3.62
C GLY A 405 -10.92 -6.30 4.56
N GLY A 406 -11.54 -6.37 5.72
CA GLY A 406 -11.42 -5.37 6.78
C GLY A 406 -11.49 -6.02 8.16
N ARG A 407 -11.09 -5.26 9.18
CA ARG A 407 -11.24 -5.70 10.57
C ARG A 407 -12.67 -5.46 11.02
N ARG A 408 -13.42 -6.54 11.26
CA ARG A 408 -14.77 -6.49 11.82
C ARG A 408 -14.90 -7.53 12.93
N ALA A 409 -15.05 -7.10 14.18
CA ALA A 409 -15.27 -8.00 15.31
C ALA A 409 -16.60 -8.76 15.17
N HIS A 410 -17.59 -8.13 14.53
CA HIS A 410 -18.94 -8.65 14.31
C HIS A 410 -19.39 -8.49 12.85
N LEU A 411 -20.60 -8.96 12.52
CA LEU A 411 -21.25 -8.89 11.20
C LEU A 411 -20.64 -9.77 10.09
N MET A 412 -19.39 -9.52 9.70
CA MET A 412 -18.80 -10.13 8.51
C MET A 412 -18.38 -11.59 8.77
N PRO A 413 -18.75 -12.55 7.89
CA PRO A 413 -18.28 -13.92 8.00
C PRO A 413 -16.79 -14.03 7.66
N LEU A 414 -16.18 -15.18 7.97
CA LEU A 414 -14.76 -15.45 7.69
C LEU A 414 -14.41 -15.20 6.22
N VAL A 415 -15.25 -15.69 5.31
CA VAL A 415 -15.11 -15.52 3.86
C VAL A 415 -16.48 -15.63 3.19
N TYR A 416 -16.71 -14.85 2.13
CA TYR A 416 -17.78 -15.08 1.17
C TYR A 416 -17.36 -14.65 -0.24
N GLN A 417 -17.93 -15.29 -1.25
CA GLN A 417 -17.79 -14.96 -2.67
C GLN A 417 -18.94 -14.04 -3.11
N SER A 418 -18.67 -13.01 -3.90
CA SER A 418 -19.72 -12.22 -4.56
C SER A 418 -20.49 -13.04 -5.60
N PHE A 419 -21.65 -12.53 -6.02
CA PHE A 419 -22.54 -13.23 -6.97
C PHE A 419 -22.00 -13.16 -8.40
N ASN A 420 -21.45 -12.01 -8.74
CA ASN A 420 -20.87 -11.66 -10.03
C ASN A 420 -19.94 -10.46 -9.83
N TRP A 421 -19.43 -9.90 -10.93
CA TRP A 421 -18.54 -8.74 -10.88
C TRP A 421 -19.24 -7.50 -10.33
N GLN A 422 -20.44 -7.14 -10.78
CA GLN A 422 -21.19 -5.97 -10.31
C GLN A 422 -21.43 -6.02 -8.79
N HIS A 423 -21.90 -7.16 -8.27
CA HIS A 423 -22.02 -7.38 -6.84
C HIS A 423 -20.66 -7.30 -6.14
N GLY A 424 -19.59 -7.79 -6.77
CA GLY A 424 -18.23 -7.67 -6.25
C GLY A 424 -17.73 -6.21 -6.16
N VAL A 425 -18.09 -5.36 -7.13
CA VAL A 425 -17.82 -3.91 -7.05
C VAL A 425 -18.58 -3.30 -5.87
N TYR A 426 -19.84 -3.66 -5.66
CA TYR A 426 -20.61 -3.23 -4.49
C TYR A 426 -19.97 -3.67 -3.16
N VAL A 427 -19.49 -4.91 -3.08
CA VAL A 427 -18.76 -5.43 -1.91
C VAL A 427 -17.49 -4.63 -1.63
N GLY A 428 -16.71 -4.30 -2.67
CA GLY A 428 -15.53 -3.44 -2.51
C GLY A 428 -15.91 -2.00 -2.13
N ALA A 429 -16.97 -1.46 -2.72
CA ALA A 429 -17.43 -0.09 -2.51
C ALA A 429 -17.94 0.14 -1.08
N THR A 430 -18.51 -0.89 -0.47
CA THR A 430 -19.04 -0.87 0.90
C THR A 430 -18.05 -1.38 1.95
N MET A 431 -16.83 -1.74 1.54
CA MET A 431 -15.83 -2.29 2.45
C MET A 431 -15.59 -1.34 3.64
N ALA A 432 -15.57 -1.92 4.83
CA ALA A 432 -15.39 -1.16 6.07
C ALA A 432 -14.46 -1.88 7.04
N SER A 433 -13.80 -1.10 7.89
CA SER A 433 -12.93 -1.61 8.94
C SER A 433 -13.09 -0.80 10.22
N GLU A 434 -13.03 -1.49 11.35
CA GLU A 434 -12.99 -0.88 12.67
C GLU A 434 -11.67 -0.15 12.90
N ARG A 435 -11.74 1.04 13.51
CA ARG A 435 -10.54 1.78 13.93
C ARG A 435 -9.86 1.06 15.09
N THR A 436 -8.56 0.83 14.95
CA THR A 436 -7.70 0.34 16.05
C THR A 436 -7.19 1.51 16.89
N ALA A 437 -6.66 1.24 18.08
CA ALA A 437 -6.04 2.24 18.95
C ALA A 437 -4.86 3.02 18.30
N ALA A 438 -4.34 2.55 17.17
CA ALA A 438 -3.26 3.19 16.42
C ALA A 438 -3.74 4.20 15.36
N GLN A 439 -5.05 4.35 15.14
CA GLN A 439 -5.64 5.31 14.20
C GLN A 439 -6.27 6.49 14.96
N PHE A 440 -6.09 7.72 14.47
CA PHE A 440 -6.76 8.91 15.02
C PHE A 440 -8.29 8.75 14.91
N GLY A 441 -9.01 8.84 16.04
CA GLY A 441 -10.48 8.72 16.12
C GLY A 441 -10.96 7.94 17.35
N LYS A 442 -12.28 7.75 17.49
CA LYS A 442 -12.85 6.91 18.56
C LYS A 442 -12.64 5.42 18.23
N GLN A 443 -12.14 4.65 19.19
CA GLN A 443 -11.92 3.21 19.06
C GLN A 443 -13.26 2.48 18.86
N GLY A 444 -13.32 1.54 17.91
CA GLY A 444 -14.53 0.77 17.60
C GLY A 444 -15.48 1.39 16.58
N GLU A 445 -15.22 2.63 16.12
CA GLU A 445 -15.98 3.24 15.02
C GLU A 445 -15.66 2.53 13.69
N VAL A 446 -16.71 2.12 12.97
CA VAL A 446 -16.60 1.50 11.64
C VAL A 446 -16.39 2.60 10.61
N ARG A 447 -15.23 2.59 9.94
CA ARG A 447 -14.94 3.51 8.83
C ARG A 447 -15.07 2.77 7.50
N ARG A 448 -15.84 3.33 6.57
CA ARG A 448 -15.85 2.89 5.17
C ARG A 448 -14.50 3.22 4.53
N ASP A 449 -13.93 2.27 3.82
CA ASP A 449 -12.69 2.46 3.07
C ASP A 449 -12.80 1.71 1.74
N PRO A 450 -13.58 2.23 0.78
CA PRO A 450 -13.90 1.52 -0.46
C PRO A 450 -12.64 1.05 -1.17
N MET A 451 -12.53 -0.26 -1.44
CA MET A 451 -11.37 -0.92 -2.07
C MET A 451 -10.00 -0.62 -1.37
N ALA A 452 -10.01 -0.16 -0.11
CA ALA A 452 -8.84 0.37 0.61
C ALA A 452 -8.21 1.60 -0.06
N MET A 453 -8.98 2.32 -0.88
CA MET A 453 -8.53 3.42 -1.73
C MET A 453 -8.99 4.80 -1.24
N LEU A 454 -9.70 4.91 -0.12
CA LEU A 454 -10.30 6.18 0.32
C LEU A 454 -9.30 7.37 0.35
N PRO A 455 -8.11 7.26 0.95
CA PRO A 455 -7.12 8.36 0.95
C PRO A 455 -6.21 8.41 -0.30
N PHE A 456 -6.48 7.58 -1.31
CA PHE A 456 -5.59 7.35 -2.46
C PHE A 456 -6.24 7.46 -3.84
N CYS A 457 -7.57 7.49 -3.94
CA CYS A 457 -8.25 7.68 -5.21
C CYS A 457 -7.98 9.10 -5.74
N GLY A 458 -7.38 9.20 -6.93
CA GLY A 458 -6.97 10.49 -7.51
C GLY A 458 -8.07 11.31 -8.17
N TYR A 459 -9.32 10.85 -8.06
CA TYR A 459 -10.51 11.48 -8.63
C TYR A 459 -11.76 11.05 -7.84
N ASN A 460 -12.94 11.48 -8.28
CA ASN A 460 -14.21 11.21 -7.62
C ASN A 460 -14.49 9.70 -7.51
N MET A 461 -14.74 9.23 -6.29
CA MET A 461 -14.96 7.80 -6.03
C MET A 461 -16.19 7.19 -6.74
N ALA A 462 -17.20 8.00 -7.06
CA ALA A 462 -18.36 7.54 -7.84
C ALA A 462 -17.96 7.09 -9.26
N ASP A 463 -17.15 7.91 -9.94
CA ASP A 463 -16.58 7.56 -11.23
C ASP A 463 -15.64 6.35 -11.12
N TYR A 464 -14.96 6.21 -9.97
CA TYR A 464 -14.07 5.08 -9.73
C TYR A 464 -14.85 3.77 -9.61
N PHE A 465 -16.01 3.76 -8.96
CA PHE A 465 -16.91 2.61 -8.98
C PHE A 465 -17.44 2.35 -10.39
N GLY A 466 -17.80 3.39 -11.14
CA GLY A 466 -18.20 3.28 -12.54
C GLY A 466 -17.10 2.67 -13.42
N HIS A 467 -15.85 3.04 -13.18
CA HIS A 467 -14.69 2.48 -13.86
C HIS A 467 -14.50 0.99 -13.54
N TRP A 468 -14.61 0.60 -12.27
CA TRP A 468 -14.59 -0.82 -11.86
C TRP A 468 -15.68 -1.64 -12.57
N LEU A 469 -16.91 -1.11 -12.66
CA LEU A 469 -18.01 -1.74 -13.40
C LEU A 469 -17.69 -1.89 -14.89
N GLY A 470 -17.13 -0.83 -15.50
CA GLY A 470 -16.69 -0.83 -16.89
C GLY A 470 -15.57 -1.84 -17.19
N MET A 471 -14.61 -1.98 -16.27
CA MET A 471 -13.51 -2.94 -16.41
C MET A 471 -14.00 -4.39 -16.42
N GLY A 472 -14.98 -4.75 -15.60
CA GLY A 472 -15.56 -6.09 -15.60
C GLY A 472 -16.16 -6.50 -16.95
N LYS A 473 -16.71 -5.54 -17.71
CA LYS A 473 -17.26 -5.77 -19.06
C LYS A 473 -16.18 -6.07 -20.10
N LYS A 474 -14.91 -5.77 -19.81
CA LYS A 474 -13.76 -5.99 -20.72
C LYS A 474 -13.04 -7.32 -20.47
N MET A 475 -13.32 -8.00 -19.36
CA MET A 475 -12.61 -9.21 -18.95
C MET A 475 -13.34 -10.50 -19.38
N LEU A 476 -12.60 -11.50 -19.83
CA LEU A 476 -13.10 -12.81 -20.27
C LEU A 476 -12.17 -13.94 -19.79
N PRO A 477 -12.47 -14.64 -18.69
CA PRO A 477 -13.47 -14.31 -17.67
C PRO A 477 -12.97 -13.24 -16.68
N ALA A 478 -13.89 -12.49 -16.09
CA ALA A 478 -13.56 -11.63 -14.95
C ALA A 478 -13.16 -12.46 -13.72
N PRO A 479 -12.12 -12.05 -12.94
CA PRO A 479 -11.77 -12.72 -11.69
C PRO A 479 -12.94 -12.73 -10.71
N LYS A 480 -13.08 -13.82 -9.96
CA LYS A 480 -14.11 -13.89 -8.90
C LYS A 480 -13.71 -12.97 -7.75
N ILE A 481 -14.67 -12.25 -7.19
CA ILE A 481 -14.47 -11.34 -6.06
C ILE A 481 -14.90 -12.04 -4.77
N PHE A 482 -14.08 -11.91 -3.73
CA PHE A 482 -14.34 -12.43 -2.40
C PHE A 482 -14.17 -11.32 -1.37
N HIS A 483 -14.82 -11.49 -0.23
CA HIS A 483 -14.57 -10.71 0.95
C HIS A 483 -14.17 -11.62 2.10
N VAL A 484 -13.18 -11.21 2.89
CA VAL A 484 -12.66 -11.97 4.04
C VAL A 484 -12.64 -11.12 5.31
N ASN A 485 -12.83 -11.77 6.45
CA ASN A 485 -12.69 -11.16 7.78
C ASN A 485 -11.96 -12.12 8.73
N TRP A 486 -10.67 -11.85 8.95
CA TRP A 486 -9.84 -12.63 9.87
C TRP A 486 -10.11 -12.36 11.34
N PHE A 487 -10.89 -11.31 11.64
CA PHE A 487 -10.88 -10.64 12.94
C PHE A 487 -12.19 -10.80 13.72
N ARG A 488 -13.07 -11.69 13.27
CA ARG A 488 -14.33 -11.97 13.98
C ARG A 488 -14.04 -12.50 15.38
N THR A 489 -14.76 -11.98 16.37
CA THR A 489 -14.61 -12.36 17.77
C THR A 489 -15.87 -13.03 18.33
N ASP A 490 -15.69 -13.76 19.43
CA ASP A 490 -16.81 -14.23 20.26
C ASP A 490 -17.33 -13.13 21.19
N ASP A 491 -18.31 -13.46 22.02
CA ASP A 491 -18.96 -12.49 22.91
C ASP A 491 -18.06 -12.08 24.10
N LYS A 492 -16.90 -12.75 24.25
CA LYS A 492 -15.84 -12.42 25.22
C LYS A 492 -14.68 -11.67 24.57
N GLY A 493 -14.79 -11.30 23.29
CA GLY A 493 -13.76 -10.59 22.54
C GLY A 493 -12.57 -11.46 22.09
N LYS A 494 -12.66 -12.78 22.19
CA LYS A 494 -11.61 -13.70 21.71
C LYS A 494 -11.77 -13.92 20.21
N PHE A 495 -10.66 -13.86 19.45
CA PHE A 495 -10.66 -14.18 18.02
C PHE A 495 -11.13 -15.62 17.79
N LEU A 496 -12.10 -15.79 16.90
CA LEU A 496 -12.65 -17.09 16.53
C LEU A 496 -11.74 -17.82 15.52
N TRP A 497 -11.04 -17.07 14.69
CA TRP A 497 -10.11 -17.59 13.69
C TRP A 497 -8.66 -17.33 14.10
N PRO A 498 -7.75 -18.33 14.02
CA PRO A 498 -6.35 -18.17 14.43
C PRO A 498 -5.54 -17.20 13.55
N GLY A 499 -5.96 -16.98 12.29
CA GLY A 499 -5.31 -16.02 11.41
C GLY A 499 -3.93 -16.46 10.90
N TYR A 500 -3.10 -15.48 10.52
CA TYR A 500 -1.72 -15.67 10.05
C TYR A 500 -1.59 -16.76 8.98
N GLY A 501 -0.75 -17.77 9.19
CA GLY A 501 -0.54 -18.88 8.26
C GLY A 501 -1.82 -19.66 7.96
N GLU A 502 -2.72 -19.78 8.95
CA GLU A 502 -3.94 -20.56 8.80
C GLU A 502 -4.90 -19.96 7.76
N ASN A 503 -4.75 -18.67 7.43
CA ASN A 503 -5.48 -18.02 6.34
C ASN A 503 -5.30 -18.75 4.99
N LEU A 504 -4.21 -19.51 4.80
CA LEU A 504 -4.01 -20.32 3.60
C LEU A 504 -5.15 -21.31 3.36
N ARG A 505 -5.79 -21.83 4.41
CA ARG A 505 -6.94 -22.75 4.30
C ARG A 505 -8.15 -22.09 3.67
N VAL A 506 -8.34 -20.79 3.94
CA VAL A 506 -9.41 -19.99 3.31
C VAL A 506 -9.04 -19.65 1.86
N LEU A 507 -7.77 -19.35 1.59
CA LEU A 507 -7.29 -19.10 0.24
C LEU A 507 -7.37 -20.35 -0.66
N GLU A 508 -7.16 -21.54 -0.09
CA GLU A 508 -7.36 -22.82 -0.78
C GLU A 508 -8.81 -22.96 -1.26
N TRP A 509 -9.79 -22.68 -0.38
CA TRP A 509 -11.20 -22.65 -0.77
C TRP A 509 -11.49 -21.60 -1.85
N ILE A 510 -10.93 -20.39 -1.74
CA ILE A 510 -11.07 -19.33 -2.75
C ILE A 510 -10.59 -19.80 -4.13
N LEU A 511 -9.40 -20.40 -4.20
CA LEU A 511 -8.85 -20.88 -5.48
C LEU A 511 -9.63 -22.08 -6.03
N ALA A 512 -10.04 -23.02 -5.17
CA ALA A 512 -10.92 -24.12 -5.56
C ALA A 512 -12.27 -23.60 -6.10
N ARG A 513 -12.84 -22.56 -5.48
CA ARG A 513 -14.05 -21.88 -5.98
C ARG A 513 -13.81 -21.23 -7.33
N CYS A 514 -12.67 -20.59 -7.57
CA CYS A 514 -12.33 -20.04 -8.88
C CYS A 514 -12.32 -21.10 -9.97
N ARG A 515 -11.87 -22.33 -9.64
CA ARG A 515 -11.78 -23.47 -10.57
C ARG A 515 -13.06 -24.31 -10.66
N GLY A 516 -14.07 -24.06 -9.81
CA GLY A 516 -15.30 -24.85 -9.78
C GLY A 516 -15.14 -26.23 -9.12
N GLU A 517 -14.11 -26.41 -8.31
CA GLU A 517 -13.77 -27.70 -7.67
C GLU A 517 -14.54 -27.94 -6.36
N VAL A 518 -15.15 -26.90 -5.78
CA VAL A 518 -15.87 -26.97 -4.50
C VAL A 518 -17.19 -26.18 -4.55
N GLY A 519 -18.19 -26.61 -3.78
CA GLY A 519 -19.48 -25.95 -3.64
C GLY A 519 -19.46 -24.73 -2.71
N ALA A 520 -20.65 -24.15 -2.49
CA ALA A 520 -20.86 -23.07 -1.52
C ALA A 520 -22.36 -22.95 -1.18
N LYS A 521 -22.68 -22.42 0.00
CA LYS A 521 -24.04 -22.10 0.43
C LYS A 521 -24.39 -20.66 0.06
N GLU A 522 -25.51 -20.47 -0.62
CA GLU A 522 -26.05 -19.14 -0.92
C GLU A 522 -26.62 -18.46 0.34
N THR A 523 -26.35 -17.16 0.48
CA THR A 523 -26.81 -16.30 1.57
C THR A 523 -27.23 -14.94 1.01
N PRO A 524 -27.91 -14.08 1.78
CA PRO A 524 -28.27 -12.73 1.31
C PRO A 524 -27.10 -11.85 0.84
N ILE A 525 -25.85 -12.16 1.22
CA ILE A 525 -24.67 -11.35 0.90
C ILE A 525 -23.70 -12.01 -0.09
N GLY A 526 -24.02 -13.18 -0.62
CA GLY A 526 -23.13 -13.96 -1.46
C GLY A 526 -23.05 -15.43 -1.05
N TYR A 527 -22.01 -16.11 -1.51
CA TYR A 527 -21.80 -17.54 -1.24
C TYR A 527 -20.75 -17.75 -0.15
N ILE A 528 -21.09 -18.52 0.89
CA ILE A 528 -20.16 -18.92 1.97
C ILE A 528 -19.74 -20.38 1.79
N PRO A 529 -18.56 -20.81 2.28
CA PRO A 529 -18.17 -22.22 2.29
C PRO A 529 -19.14 -23.06 3.12
N ASN A 530 -19.29 -24.34 2.79
CA ASN A 530 -19.80 -25.27 3.78
C ASN A 530 -18.72 -25.50 4.87
N PRO A 531 -19.09 -25.74 6.14
CA PRO A 531 -18.11 -25.95 7.21
C PRO A 531 -17.06 -27.02 6.91
N GLU A 532 -17.40 -28.06 6.16
CA GLU A 532 -16.54 -29.16 5.73
C GLU A 532 -15.56 -28.80 4.61
N ASP A 533 -15.83 -27.74 3.84
CA ASP A 533 -15.00 -27.31 2.71
C ASP A 533 -13.74 -26.54 3.17
N ILE A 534 -13.65 -26.20 4.46
CA ILE A 534 -12.45 -25.61 5.07
C ILE A 534 -11.62 -26.73 5.71
N ASP A 535 -10.36 -26.91 5.27
CA ASP A 535 -9.42 -27.84 5.91
C ASP A 535 -9.21 -27.40 7.36
N LYS A 536 -9.70 -28.20 8.32
CA LYS A 536 -9.54 -27.99 9.77
C LYS A 536 -8.49 -28.90 10.39
N LYS A 537 -7.79 -29.71 9.61
CA LYS A 537 -6.82 -30.69 10.12
C LYS A 537 -5.69 -29.97 10.87
N GLY A 538 -5.56 -30.30 12.15
CA GLY A 538 -4.57 -29.71 13.05
C GLY A 538 -4.95 -28.33 13.62
N LEU A 539 -6.18 -27.87 13.42
CA LEU A 539 -6.70 -26.67 14.08
C LEU A 539 -7.44 -27.04 15.37
N ASP A 540 -7.10 -26.36 16.47
CA ASP A 540 -7.93 -26.36 17.68
C ASP A 540 -9.09 -25.38 17.51
N ILE A 541 -10.09 -25.79 16.72
CA ILE A 541 -11.28 -24.99 16.45
C ILE A 541 -12.54 -25.84 16.64
N THR A 542 -13.47 -25.32 17.43
CA THR A 542 -14.73 -26.02 17.71
C THR A 542 -15.70 -25.87 16.54
N LYS A 543 -16.63 -26.83 16.42
CA LYS A 543 -17.73 -26.72 15.45
C LYS A 543 -18.52 -25.42 15.64
N ALA A 544 -18.84 -25.06 16.88
CA ALA A 544 -19.54 -23.82 17.21
C ALA A 544 -18.79 -22.57 16.76
N ALA A 545 -17.45 -22.56 16.85
CA ALA A 545 -16.64 -21.45 16.36
C ALA A 545 -16.70 -21.32 14.83
N ILE A 546 -16.65 -22.44 14.09
CA ILE A 546 -16.82 -22.45 12.63
C ILE A 546 -18.23 -21.98 12.23
N ASP A 547 -19.27 -22.50 12.88
CA ASP A 547 -20.65 -22.10 12.61
C ASP A 547 -20.84 -20.60 12.86
N LYS A 548 -20.26 -20.08 13.96
CA LYS A 548 -20.26 -18.63 14.24
C LYS A 548 -19.46 -17.86 13.20
N LEU A 549 -18.27 -18.32 12.79
CA LEU A 549 -17.45 -17.69 11.74
C LEU A 549 -18.19 -17.55 10.41
N LEU A 550 -19.02 -18.52 10.05
CA LEU A 550 -19.75 -18.57 8.78
C LEU A 550 -21.19 -18.04 8.88
N SER A 551 -21.64 -17.67 10.08
CA SER A 551 -23.00 -17.18 10.31
C SER A 551 -23.25 -15.79 9.72
N ILE A 552 -24.46 -15.60 9.20
CA ILE A 552 -25.01 -14.32 8.73
C ILE A 552 -26.22 -13.96 9.60
N ASN A 553 -26.13 -12.85 10.33
CA ASN A 553 -27.25 -12.32 11.10
C ASN A 553 -27.99 -11.27 10.26
N VAL A 554 -29.23 -11.58 9.86
CA VAL A 554 -30.01 -10.72 8.98
C VAL A 554 -30.28 -9.35 9.59
N ASP A 555 -30.64 -9.27 10.86
CA ASP A 555 -31.00 -7.99 11.51
C ASP A 555 -29.78 -7.04 11.63
N ASN A 556 -28.60 -7.58 11.92
CA ASN A 556 -27.36 -6.80 11.90
C ASN A 556 -27.05 -6.28 10.49
N TRP A 557 -27.36 -7.05 9.45
CA TRP A 557 -27.20 -6.62 8.05
C TRP A 557 -28.23 -5.57 7.63
N LYS A 558 -29.45 -5.60 8.18
CA LYS A 558 -30.43 -4.52 7.99
C LYS A 558 -29.92 -3.19 8.54
N GLU A 559 -29.25 -3.23 9.69
CA GLU A 559 -28.62 -2.04 10.28
C GLU A 559 -27.43 -1.56 9.45
N GLU A 560 -26.54 -2.47 9.03
CA GLU A 560 -25.39 -2.15 8.17
C GLU A 560 -25.83 -1.48 6.86
N LEU A 561 -26.94 -1.93 6.27
CA LEU A 561 -27.47 -1.40 5.02
C LEU A 561 -27.82 0.10 5.12
N LYS A 562 -28.30 0.58 6.28
CA LYS A 562 -28.54 2.02 6.50
C LYS A 562 -27.27 2.83 6.32
N GLY A 563 -26.16 2.34 6.88
CA GLY A 563 -24.84 2.95 6.71
C GLY A 563 -24.30 2.88 5.28
N HIS A 564 -24.73 1.91 4.46
CA HIS A 564 -24.43 1.91 3.02
C HIS A 564 -25.15 3.08 2.33
N LYS A 565 -26.45 3.26 2.62
CA LYS A 565 -27.24 4.35 2.05
C LYS A 565 -26.68 5.72 2.40
N GLU A 566 -26.37 5.95 3.67
CA GLU A 566 -25.78 7.22 4.15
C GLU A 566 -24.49 7.56 3.40
N PHE A 567 -23.57 6.59 3.28
CA PHE A 567 -22.33 6.76 2.54
C PHE A 567 -22.55 7.05 1.05
N PHE A 568 -23.50 6.36 0.41
CA PHE A 568 -23.78 6.55 -1.01
C PHE A 568 -24.46 7.88 -1.34
N LEU A 569 -25.22 8.44 -0.42
CA LEU A 569 -25.83 9.77 -0.60
C LEU A 569 -24.78 10.90 -0.71
N GLU A 570 -23.57 10.71 -0.20
CA GLU A 570 -22.47 11.68 -0.34
C GLU A 570 -22.06 11.91 -1.81
N PHE A 571 -22.31 10.94 -2.70
CA PHE A 571 -21.96 11.00 -4.11
C PHE A 571 -23.10 11.54 -5.01
N GLY A 572 -24.31 11.70 -4.45
CA GLY A 572 -25.47 12.21 -5.17
C GLY A 572 -25.79 11.44 -6.47
N GLU A 573 -26.20 12.17 -7.51
CA GLU A 573 -26.56 11.60 -8.82
C GLU A 573 -25.36 11.02 -9.60
N ARG A 574 -24.12 11.33 -9.17
CA ARG A 574 -22.91 10.82 -9.84
C ARG A 574 -22.65 9.35 -9.52
N LEU A 575 -23.25 8.81 -8.45
CA LEU A 575 -23.09 7.40 -8.10
C LEU A 575 -23.68 6.51 -9.21
N PRO A 576 -22.96 5.49 -9.71
CA PRO A 576 -23.48 4.60 -10.74
C PRO A 576 -24.77 3.90 -10.30
N LYS A 577 -25.75 3.85 -11.20
CA LYS A 577 -27.06 3.21 -10.94
C LYS A 577 -26.90 1.75 -10.52
N GLU A 578 -25.94 1.03 -11.10
CA GLU A 578 -25.62 -0.35 -10.78
C GLU A 578 -25.27 -0.57 -9.29
N ILE A 579 -24.72 0.45 -8.61
CA ILE A 579 -24.44 0.39 -7.16
C ILE A 579 -25.73 0.49 -6.34
N TRP A 580 -26.67 1.36 -6.76
CA TRP A 580 -28.01 1.42 -6.16
C TRP A 580 -28.81 0.15 -6.44
N GLU A 581 -28.68 -0.44 -7.62
CA GLU A 581 -29.33 -1.72 -7.95
C GLU A 581 -28.84 -2.85 -7.02
N GLU A 582 -27.55 -2.91 -6.71
CA GLU A 582 -27.01 -3.89 -5.74
C GLU A 582 -27.45 -3.59 -4.29
N TYR A 583 -27.57 -2.31 -3.93
CA TYR A 583 -28.16 -1.90 -2.65
C TYR A 583 -29.60 -2.41 -2.50
N GLU A 584 -30.45 -2.18 -3.50
CA GLU A 584 -31.86 -2.62 -3.48
C GLU A 584 -31.98 -4.14 -3.58
N ALA A 585 -31.10 -4.79 -4.34
CA ALA A 585 -31.05 -6.24 -4.40
C ALA A 585 -30.69 -6.86 -3.04
N LEU A 586 -29.76 -6.24 -2.29
CA LEU A 586 -29.45 -6.64 -0.92
C LEU A 586 -30.65 -6.40 0.02
N ALA A 587 -31.32 -5.24 -0.06
CA ALA A 587 -32.53 -4.94 0.70
C ALA A 587 -33.60 -6.04 0.52
N LYS A 588 -33.87 -6.41 -0.74
CA LYS A 588 -34.82 -7.47 -1.09
C LYS A 588 -34.41 -8.83 -0.52
N ARG A 589 -33.13 -9.20 -0.60
CA ARG A 589 -32.62 -10.46 -0.01
C ARG A 589 -32.69 -10.47 1.52
N LEU A 590 -32.63 -9.30 2.17
CA LEU A 590 -32.81 -9.11 3.61
C LEU A 590 -34.28 -8.96 4.03
N LYS A 591 -35.22 -8.93 3.07
CA LYS A 591 -36.66 -8.74 3.27
C LYS A 591 -37.00 -7.41 3.96
N ILE A 592 -36.40 -6.32 3.47
CA ILE A 592 -36.73 -4.93 3.84
C ILE A 592 -37.52 -4.28 2.71
#